data_AF-H3H799-F1
#
_entry.id   AF-H3H799-F1
#
_cell.length_a   1.000
_cell.length_b   1.000
_cell.length_c   1.000
_cell.angle_alpha   90.00
_cell.angle_beta   90.00
_cell.angle_gamma   90.00
#
_symmetry.space_group_name_H-M   'P 1'
#
loop_
_entity.id
_entity.type
_entity.pdbx_description
1 polymer ?
#
loop_
_entity_poly.entity_id
_entity_poly.type
_entity_poly.pdbx_seq_one_letter_code
_entity_poly.pdbx_strand_id
1 'polypeptide(L)'
;MTSSTIFSTLDLRDGFYQILMRESDIPLTAVSTPSGMLWEWLVMPQGLKNAPATFNSRAVNGKSDVEMHTEHLRKLLELMRKHKLYANLKKCIFGATEIPVLGCLVGKNGVRPDPGKELPQFLGLATYLCKYVSNYADKIRPLSQLLKKEAAWEWTADCQQAFEAVKQGLTEAPILAVADQDRPFHVVVIVWFTTNRVS
;
A
#
# COMPACT_ATOMS: atom_id res chain seq x y z
N MET A 1 -14.97 -20.64 12.55
CA MET A 1 -14.34 -19.80 11.51
C MET A 1 -15.45 -19.26 10.61
N THR A 2 -15.60 -17.94 10.54
CA THR A 2 -16.69 -17.27 9.80
C THR A 2 -16.39 -17.30 8.29
N SER A 3 -17.10 -18.13 7.53
CA SER A 3 -16.91 -18.24 6.07
C SER A 3 -17.68 -17.16 5.32
N SER A 4 -17.23 -15.90 5.41
CA SER A 4 -17.71 -14.88 4.47
C SER A 4 -17.13 -15.19 3.08
N THR A 5 -17.99 -15.30 2.07
CA THR A 5 -17.61 -15.61 0.67
C THR A 5 -17.57 -14.39 -0.23
N ILE A 6 -18.18 -13.28 0.23
CA ILE A 6 -18.37 -12.04 -0.53
C ILE A 6 -17.94 -10.85 0.32
N PHE A 7 -17.09 -10.00 -0.25
CA PHE A 7 -16.47 -8.87 0.40
C PHE A 7 -16.67 -7.58 -0.39
N SER A 8 -16.75 -6.46 0.33
CA SER A 8 -16.84 -5.12 -0.24
C SER A 8 -15.95 -4.16 0.54
N THR A 9 -15.29 -3.24 -0.15
CA THR A 9 -14.54 -2.13 0.44
C THR A 9 -15.15 -0.80 0.04
N LEU A 10 -15.27 0.09 1.01
CA LEU A 10 -15.66 1.49 0.79
C LEU A 10 -14.48 2.39 1.11
N ASP A 11 -13.99 3.09 0.09
CA ASP A 11 -13.00 4.15 0.25
C ASP A 11 -13.73 5.46 0.50
N LEU A 12 -13.66 6.01 1.72
CA LEU A 12 -14.24 7.31 2.03
C LEU A 12 -13.36 8.41 1.42
N ARG A 13 -13.96 9.31 0.61
CA ARG A 13 -13.27 10.49 0.09
C ARG A 13 -12.81 11.33 1.28
N ASP A 14 -11.52 11.56 1.43
CA ASP A 14 -11.02 12.42 2.51
C ASP A 14 -11.56 11.99 3.90
N GLY A 15 -11.71 10.68 4.12
CA GLY A 15 -12.49 10.14 5.25
C GLY A 15 -12.07 10.67 6.63
N PHE A 16 -10.78 10.96 6.81
CA PHE A 16 -10.26 11.62 8.01
C PHE A 16 -10.85 13.02 8.21
N TYR A 17 -10.91 13.83 7.15
CA TYR A 17 -11.45 15.19 7.20
C TYR A 17 -12.97 15.26 7.30
N GLN A 18 -13.67 14.13 7.21
CA GLN A 18 -15.12 14.04 7.44
C GLN A 18 -15.46 13.75 8.91
N ILE A 19 -14.49 13.34 9.73
CA ILE A 19 -14.69 13.03 11.15
C ILE A 19 -14.32 14.27 11.96
N LEU A 20 -15.31 14.86 12.64
CA LEU A 20 -15.06 16.00 13.54
C LEU A 20 -14.18 15.56 14.72
N MET A 21 -13.19 16.39 15.05
CA MET A 21 -12.42 16.23 16.27
C MET A 21 -13.32 16.53 17.48
N ARG A 22 -13.14 15.78 18.57
CA ARG A 22 -13.75 16.15 19.84
C ARG A 22 -13.11 17.47 20.30
N GLU A 23 -13.92 18.41 20.78
CA GLU A 23 -13.45 19.75 21.17
C GLU A 23 -12.27 19.72 22.16
N SER A 24 -12.25 18.77 23.10
CA SER A 24 -11.14 18.60 24.05
C SER A 24 -9.80 18.23 23.40
N ASP A 25 -9.83 17.64 22.20
CA ASP A 25 -8.67 17.03 21.55
C ASP A 25 -8.15 17.90 20.40
N ILE A 26 -8.87 18.97 20.03
CA ILE A 26 -8.48 19.94 18.98
C ILE A 26 -7.11 20.58 19.28
N PRO A 27 -6.82 21.08 20.50
CA PRO A 27 -5.52 21.69 20.79
C PRO A 27 -4.34 20.71 20.66
N LEU A 28 -4.59 19.40 20.79
CA LEU A 28 -3.57 18.35 20.65
C LEU A 28 -3.16 18.11 19.18
N THR A 29 -3.91 18.67 18.24
CA THR A 29 -3.62 18.59 16.81
C THR A 29 -2.88 19.81 16.26
N ALA A 30 -2.46 20.74 17.13
CA ALA A 30 -1.81 21.97 16.70
C ALA A 30 -0.56 21.70 15.83
N VAL A 31 -0.50 22.35 14.67
CA VAL A 31 0.66 22.34 13.75
C VAL A 31 1.15 23.77 13.54
N SER A 32 2.47 23.93 13.49
CA SER A 32 3.11 25.21 13.21
C SER A 32 3.56 25.26 11.75
N THR A 33 3.24 26.35 11.05
CA THR A 33 3.80 26.62 9.73
C THR A 33 5.19 27.27 9.84
N PRO A 34 6.05 27.15 8.80
CA PRO A 34 7.35 27.86 8.76
C PRO A 34 7.25 29.38 8.90
N SER A 35 6.06 29.97 8.68
CA SER A 35 5.77 31.38 8.92
C SER A 35 5.46 31.72 10.39
N GLY A 36 5.47 30.75 11.30
CA GLY A 36 5.18 30.93 12.72
C GLY A 36 3.69 30.94 13.08
N MET A 37 2.79 30.63 12.14
CA MET A 37 1.35 30.54 12.44
C MET A 37 1.02 29.17 13.02
N LEU A 38 0.20 29.16 14.08
CA LEU A 38 -0.34 27.95 14.69
C LEU A 38 -1.74 27.67 14.12
N TRP A 39 -1.96 26.43 13.69
CA TRP A 39 -3.24 25.96 13.18
C TRP A 39 -3.65 24.71 13.93
N GLU A 40 -4.94 24.57 14.23
CA GLU A 40 -5.52 23.40 14.86
C GLU A 40 -6.50 22.72 13.89
N TRP A 41 -6.58 21.39 13.96
CA TRP A 41 -7.48 20.64 13.09
C TRP A 41 -8.85 20.48 13.76
N LEU A 42 -9.89 20.99 13.09
CA LEU A 42 -11.29 20.79 13.52
C LEU A 42 -11.84 19.40 13.11
N VAL A 43 -11.12 18.72 12.22
CA VAL A 43 -11.45 17.41 11.66
C VAL A 43 -10.23 16.51 11.74
N MET A 44 -10.39 15.20 11.79
CA MET A 44 -9.29 14.27 12.05
C MET A 44 -8.18 14.45 11.01
N PRO A 45 -6.93 14.74 11.41
CA PRO A 45 -5.81 14.83 10.47
C PRO A 45 -5.36 13.43 10.03
N GLN A 46 -4.87 13.32 8.80
CA GLN A 46 -4.24 12.08 8.32
C GLN A 46 -2.97 11.77 9.14
N GLY A 47 -2.80 10.52 9.59
CA GLY A 47 -1.60 10.08 10.33
C GLY A 47 -1.82 9.56 11.75
N LEU A 48 -3.07 9.53 12.25
CA LEU A 48 -3.39 8.95 13.55
C LEU A 48 -3.48 7.40 13.48
N LYS A 49 -2.72 6.71 14.34
CA LYS A 49 -2.46 5.24 14.30
C LYS A 49 -3.70 4.33 14.48
N ASN A 50 -4.89 4.85 14.81
CA ASN A 50 -6.04 4.05 15.27
C ASN A 50 -7.28 4.07 14.35
N ALA A 51 -7.18 4.57 13.12
CA ALA A 51 -8.36 4.77 12.25
C ALA A 51 -9.07 3.53 11.65
N PRO A 52 -8.47 2.32 11.53
CA PRO A 52 -9.13 1.26 10.76
C PRO A 52 -9.86 0.17 11.57
N ALA A 53 -10.31 0.43 12.80
CA ALA A 53 -10.94 -0.60 13.64
C ALA A 53 -12.37 -0.23 14.04
N THR A 54 -13.37 -0.42 13.17
CA THR A 54 -14.78 -0.28 13.64
C THR A 54 -15.89 -1.04 12.91
N PHE A 55 -15.65 -1.89 11.91
CA PHE A 55 -16.77 -2.58 11.25
C PHE A 55 -16.45 -4.03 10.85
N ASN A 56 -16.86 -4.98 11.69
CA ASN A 56 -17.14 -6.36 11.29
C ASN A 56 -18.42 -6.83 11.98
N SER A 57 -19.50 -7.03 11.21
CA SER A 57 -20.80 -7.54 11.70
C SER A 57 -20.88 -9.06 11.54
N ARG A 58 -21.48 -9.74 12.53
CA ARG A 58 -21.69 -11.19 12.55
C ARG A 58 -22.90 -11.61 11.69
N ALA A 59 -22.81 -12.81 11.10
CA ALA A 59 -23.90 -13.45 10.36
C ALA A 59 -25.05 -13.87 11.28
N VAL A 60 -26.30 -13.68 10.84
CA VAL A 60 -27.52 -14.16 11.50
C VAL A 60 -28.30 -15.03 10.52
N ASN A 61 -28.83 -16.15 11.03
CA ASN A 61 -29.37 -17.31 10.31
C ASN A 61 -30.40 -17.01 9.20
N GLY A 62 -30.28 -17.74 8.07
CA GLY A 62 -31.38 -18.03 7.14
C GLY A 62 -31.35 -17.34 5.77
N LYS A 63 -30.38 -16.47 5.50
CA LYS A 63 -30.24 -15.75 4.22
C LYS A 63 -29.03 -16.25 3.43
N SER A 64 -29.10 -16.18 2.09
CA SER A 64 -27.91 -16.44 1.26
C SER A 64 -26.83 -15.38 1.52
N ASP A 65 -25.57 -15.72 1.27
CA ASP A 65 -24.43 -14.81 1.48
C ASP A 65 -24.61 -13.48 0.72
N VAL A 66 -25.21 -13.53 -0.48
CA VAL A 66 -25.49 -12.35 -1.31
C VAL A 66 -26.56 -11.46 -0.70
N GLU A 67 -27.65 -12.04 -0.22
CA GLU A 67 -28.75 -11.28 0.40
C GLU A 67 -28.30 -10.62 1.69
N MET A 68 -27.53 -11.34 2.51
CA MET A 68 -26.96 -10.82 3.74
C MET A 68 -25.96 -9.69 3.45
N HIS A 69 -25.09 -9.88 2.45
CA HIS A 69 -24.15 -8.85 2.01
C HIS A 69 -24.85 -7.59 1.53
N THR A 70 -25.93 -7.74 0.75
CA THR A 70 -26.75 -6.62 0.25
C THR A 70 -27.43 -5.87 1.39
N GLU A 71 -27.94 -6.59 2.41
CA GLU A 71 -28.54 -5.95 3.59
C GLU A 71 -27.51 -5.19 4.42
N HIS A 72 -26.32 -5.75 4.62
CA HIS A 72 -25.21 -5.06 5.28
C HIS A 72 -24.79 -3.80 4.54
N LEU A 73 -24.66 -3.86 3.21
CA LEU A 73 -24.36 -2.70 2.38
C LEU A 73 -25.46 -1.63 2.49
N ARG A 74 -26.73 -2.02 2.46
CA ARG A 74 -27.85 -1.07 2.62
C ARG A 74 -27.77 -0.32 3.95
N LYS A 75 -27.60 -1.03 5.07
CA LYS A 75 -27.45 -0.42 6.41
C LYS A 75 -26.24 0.52 6.47
N LEU A 76 -25.13 0.12 5.87
CA LEU A 76 -23.90 0.92 5.83
C LEU A 76 -24.10 2.20 5.01
N LEU A 77 -24.72 2.12 3.83
CA LEU A 77 -24.99 3.28 2.98
C LEU A 77 -26.03 4.23 3.59
N GLU A 78 -27.01 3.72 4.34
CA GLU A 78 -27.94 4.53 5.13
C GLU A 78 -27.22 5.29 6.24
N LEU A 79 -26.30 4.62 6.96
CA LEU A 79 -25.48 5.26 7.98
C LEU A 79 -24.58 6.34 7.38
N MET A 80 -23.92 6.04 6.27
CA MET A 80 -23.12 7.04 5.55
C MET A 80 -23.95 8.25 5.14
N ARG A 81 -25.16 8.04 4.61
CA ARG A 81 -26.07 9.13 4.24
C ARG A 81 -26.47 9.96 5.46
N LYS A 82 -26.82 9.32 6.57
CA LYS A 82 -27.17 9.98 7.84
C LYS A 82 -26.03 10.87 8.35
N HIS A 83 -24.79 10.38 8.25
CA HIS A 83 -23.60 11.09 8.71
C HIS A 83 -22.93 11.96 7.63
N LYS A 84 -23.55 12.12 6.45
CA LYS A 84 -23.02 12.88 5.30
C LYS A 84 -21.59 12.43 4.91
N LEU A 85 -21.34 11.12 4.96
CA LEU A 85 -20.10 10.52 4.52
C LEU A 85 -20.16 10.22 3.01
N TYR A 86 -19.09 10.57 2.30
CA TYR A 86 -19.02 10.40 0.85
C TYR A 86 -17.91 9.42 0.47
N ALA A 87 -18.27 8.41 -0.33
CA ALA A 87 -17.33 7.44 -0.87
C ALA A 87 -16.68 7.94 -2.18
N ASN A 88 -15.43 7.55 -2.42
CA ASN A 88 -14.80 7.61 -3.71
C ASN A 88 -15.16 6.36 -4.51
N LEU A 89 -16.20 6.47 -5.34
CA LEU A 89 -16.75 5.32 -6.08
C LEU A 89 -15.70 4.60 -6.94
N LYS A 90 -14.71 5.33 -7.50
CA LYS A 90 -13.64 4.74 -8.32
C LYS A 90 -12.71 3.79 -7.55
N LYS A 91 -12.64 3.92 -6.22
CA LYS A 91 -11.80 3.10 -5.33
C LYS A 91 -12.57 2.09 -4.50
N CYS A 92 -13.90 2.13 -4.56
CA CYS A 92 -14.75 1.15 -3.88
C CYS A 92 -14.79 -0.15 -4.68
N ILE A 93 -14.81 -1.27 -3.98
CA ILE A 93 -14.96 -2.60 -4.58
C ILE A 93 -16.21 -3.23 -3.95
N PHE A 94 -17.09 -3.77 -4.78
CA PHE A 94 -18.32 -4.39 -4.31
C PHE A 94 -18.43 -5.83 -4.76
N GLY A 95 -18.83 -6.71 -3.83
CA GLY A 95 -19.21 -8.08 -4.15
C GLY A 95 -18.08 -8.97 -4.67
N ALA A 96 -16.83 -8.70 -4.27
CA ALA A 96 -15.67 -9.47 -4.72
C ALA A 96 -15.38 -10.66 -3.79
N THR A 97 -14.76 -11.71 -4.33
CA THR A 97 -14.31 -12.88 -3.56
C THR A 97 -13.03 -12.61 -2.77
N GLU A 98 -12.29 -11.58 -3.17
CA GLU A 98 -11.08 -11.09 -2.54
C GLU A 98 -10.98 -9.57 -2.72
N ILE A 99 -10.53 -8.87 -1.68
CA ILE A 99 -10.41 -7.41 -1.65
C ILE A 99 -9.08 -6.96 -1.04
N PRO A 100 -8.45 -5.89 -1.56
CA PRO A 100 -7.31 -5.25 -0.90
C PRO A 100 -7.76 -4.43 0.32
N VAL A 101 -7.17 -4.71 1.48
CA VAL A 101 -7.41 -4.01 2.75
C VAL A 101 -6.06 -3.75 3.43
N LEU A 102 -5.70 -2.48 3.64
CA LEU A 102 -4.49 -2.06 4.38
C LEU A 102 -3.18 -2.74 3.94
N GLY A 103 -3.05 -3.08 2.65
CA GLY A 103 -1.85 -3.76 2.12
C GLY A 103 -1.84 -5.28 2.29
N CYS A 104 -2.96 -5.86 2.68
CA CYS A 104 -3.24 -7.29 2.59
C CYS A 104 -4.38 -7.54 1.58
N LEU A 105 -4.41 -8.72 0.99
CA LEU A 105 -5.57 -9.27 0.29
C LEU A 105 -6.39 -10.11 1.28
N VAL A 106 -7.66 -9.77 1.44
CA VAL A 106 -8.61 -10.47 2.30
C VAL A 106 -9.59 -11.22 1.41
N GLY A 107 -9.68 -12.54 1.57
CA GLY A 107 -10.61 -13.37 0.82
C GLY A 107 -11.07 -14.57 1.63
N LYS A 108 -11.79 -15.50 0.97
CA LYS A 108 -12.34 -16.72 1.59
C LYS A 108 -11.26 -17.56 2.31
N ASN A 109 -10.04 -17.57 1.78
CA ASN A 109 -8.92 -18.37 2.28
C ASN A 109 -8.14 -17.69 3.41
N GLY A 110 -8.59 -16.51 3.88
CA GLY A 110 -7.96 -15.74 4.95
C GLY A 110 -7.33 -14.44 4.45
N VAL A 111 -6.40 -13.93 5.25
CA VAL A 111 -5.66 -12.68 4.98
C VAL A 111 -4.27 -13.05 4.52
N ARG A 112 -3.84 -12.56 3.35
CA ARG A 112 -2.47 -12.68 2.86
C ARG A 112 -1.90 -11.32 2.51
N PRO A 113 -0.58 -11.12 2.53
CA PRO A 113 0.02 -9.88 2.05
C PRO A 113 -0.35 -9.58 0.59
N ASP A 114 -0.45 -8.30 0.25
CA ASP A 114 -0.67 -7.86 -1.14
C ASP A 114 0.68 -7.87 -1.89
N PRO A 115 0.89 -8.79 -2.86
CA PRO A 115 2.15 -8.88 -3.58
C PRO A 115 2.52 -7.58 -4.30
N GLY A 116 1.52 -6.80 -4.73
CA GLY A 116 1.71 -5.50 -5.38
C GLY A 116 2.25 -4.43 -4.43
N LYS A 117 2.17 -4.63 -3.12
CA LYS A 117 2.76 -3.74 -2.10
C LYS A 117 4.04 -4.28 -1.48
N GLU A 118 4.21 -5.60 -1.43
CA GLU A 118 5.45 -6.21 -0.94
C GLU A 118 6.62 -6.00 -1.91
N LEU A 119 6.40 -6.10 -3.22
CA LEU A 119 7.49 -5.92 -4.19
C LEU A 119 8.09 -4.51 -4.17
N PRO A 120 7.32 -3.40 -4.14
CA PRO A 120 7.87 -2.07 -3.94
C PRO A 120 8.69 -1.95 -2.65
N GLN A 121 8.22 -2.56 -1.56
CA GLN A 121 8.92 -2.51 -0.28
C GLN A 121 10.25 -3.28 -0.33
N PHE A 122 10.25 -4.46 -0.95
CA PHE A 122 11.46 -5.23 -1.22
C PHE A 122 12.43 -4.47 -2.12
N LEU A 123 11.97 -3.91 -3.24
CA LEU A 123 12.82 -3.14 -4.15
C LEU A 123 13.36 -1.86 -3.51
N GLY A 124 12.59 -1.21 -2.63
CA GLY A 124 13.07 -0.08 -1.84
C GLY A 124 14.25 -0.47 -0.95
N LEU A 125 14.13 -1.58 -0.23
CA LEU A 125 15.21 -2.12 0.61
C LEU A 125 16.41 -2.59 -0.22
N ALA A 126 16.17 -3.33 -1.30
CA ALA A 126 17.21 -3.84 -2.18
C ALA A 126 17.96 -2.69 -2.87
N THR A 127 17.29 -1.57 -3.18
CA THR A 127 17.93 -0.37 -3.73
C THR A 127 18.88 0.29 -2.74
N TYR A 128 18.54 0.32 -1.45
CA TYR A 128 19.46 0.82 -0.43
C TYR A 128 20.77 0.02 -0.37
N LEU A 129 20.68 -1.28 -0.67
CA LEU A 129 21.81 -2.23 -0.64
C LEU A 129 22.38 -2.52 -2.04
N CYS A 130 21.91 -1.85 -3.10
CA CYS A 130 22.27 -2.21 -4.47
C CYS A 130 23.75 -1.98 -4.81
N LYS A 131 24.43 -1.10 -4.06
CA LYS A 131 25.87 -0.83 -4.20
C LYS A 131 26.76 -2.07 -4.00
N TYR A 132 26.21 -3.12 -3.38
CA TYR A 132 26.91 -4.39 -3.18
C TYR A 132 26.58 -5.45 -4.24
N VAL A 133 25.66 -5.17 -5.17
CA VAL A 133 25.17 -6.11 -6.18
C VAL A 133 25.59 -5.64 -7.56
N SER A 134 26.47 -6.41 -8.21
CA SER A 134 26.87 -6.17 -9.60
C SER A 134 25.68 -6.31 -10.56
N ASN A 135 25.60 -5.42 -11.56
CA ASN A 135 24.54 -5.34 -12.56
C ASN A 135 23.12 -5.36 -11.96
N TYR A 136 22.95 -4.76 -10.78
CA TYR A 136 21.65 -4.66 -10.10
C TYR A 136 20.56 -4.14 -11.04
N ALA A 137 20.92 -3.17 -11.90
CA ALA A 137 20.00 -2.53 -12.81
C ALA A 137 19.28 -3.50 -13.76
N ASP A 138 20.06 -4.37 -14.39
CA ASP A 138 19.54 -5.37 -15.31
C ASP A 138 18.81 -6.46 -14.55
N LYS A 139 19.31 -6.85 -13.37
CA LYS A 139 18.70 -7.88 -12.53
C LYS A 139 17.30 -7.51 -12.06
N ILE A 140 17.05 -6.24 -11.68
CA ILE A 140 15.72 -5.83 -11.21
C ILE A 140 14.74 -5.47 -12.34
N ARG A 141 15.18 -5.47 -13.60
CA ARG A 141 14.34 -5.05 -14.73
C ARG A 141 13.02 -5.83 -14.83
N PRO A 142 12.98 -7.17 -14.68
CA PRO A 142 11.72 -7.92 -14.68
C PRO A 142 10.80 -7.50 -13.53
N LEU A 143 11.37 -7.25 -12.35
CA LEU A 143 10.63 -6.83 -11.16
C LEU A 143 10.09 -5.40 -11.26
N SER A 144 10.87 -4.47 -11.82
CA SER A 144 10.43 -3.07 -11.99
C SER A 144 9.35 -2.91 -13.06
N GLN A 145 9.28 -3.84 -14.02
CA GLN A 145 8.19 -3.88 -15.01
C GLN A 145 6.84 -4.18 -14.37
N LEU A 146 6.79 -5.03 -13.33
CA LEU A 146 5.56 -5.34 -12.58
C LEU A 146 4.99 -4.12 -11.83
N LEU A 147 5.79 -3.07 -11.61
CA LEU A 147 5.36 -1.86 -10.91
C LEU A 147 4.78 -0.77 -11.82
N LYS A 148 4.75 -0.98 -13.13
CA LYS A 148 4.20 0.01 -14.07
C LYS A 148 2.67 0.03 -13.97
N LYS A 149 2.07 1.23 -14.03
CA LYS A 149 0.61 1.45 -13.86
C LYS A 149 -0.29 0.62 -14.77
N GLU A 150 0.20 0.20 -15.94
CA GLU A 150 -0.56 -0.53 -16.97
C GLU A 150 -0.07 -1.97 -17.15
N ALA A 151 0.90 -2.43 -16.35
CA ALA A 151 1.40 -3.80 -16.45
C ALA A 151 0.41 -4.78 -15.80
N ALA A 152 0.15 -5.89 -16.48
CA ALA A 152 -0.50 -7.04 -15.85
C ALA A 152 0.42 -7.56 -14.74
N TRP A 153 -0.16 -7.78 -13.55
CA TRP A 153 0.58 -8.36 -12.44
C TRP A 153 0.71 -9.87 -12.64
N GLU A 154 1.73 -10.28 -13.37
CA GLU A 154 2.02 -11.69 -13.65
C GLU A 154 3.45 -12.03 -13.21
N TRP A 155 3.57 -12.86 -12.17
CA TRP A 155 4.87 -13.31 -11.69
C TRP A 155 5.41 -14.42 -12.58
N THR A 156 6.30 -14.07 -13.52
CA THR A 156 6.90 -15.01 -14.46
C THR A 156 8.12 -15.72 -13.89
N ALA A 157 8.62 -16.75 -14.59
CA ALA A 157 9.87 -17.41 -14.25
C ALA A 157 11.06 -16.42 -14.20
N ASP A 158 11.09 -15.45 -15.12
CA ASP A 158 12.10 -14.38 -15.16
C ASP A 158 12.03 -13.49 -13.92
N CYS A 159 10.83 -13.20 -13.41
CA CYS A 159 10.64 -12.46 -12.16
C CYS A 159 11.20 -13.25 -10.98
N GLN A 160 10.95 -14.55 -10.91
CA GLN A 160 11.50 -15.40 -9.85
C GLN A 160 13.03 -15.47 -9.91
N GLN A 161 13.60 -15.64 -11.11
CA GLN A 161 15.04 -15.68 -11.29
C GLN A 161 15.70 -14.35 -10.90
N ALA A 162 15.10 -13.23 -11.31
CA ALA A 162 15.53 -11.89 -10.92
C ALA A 162 15.50 -11.69 -9.40
N PHE A 163 14.42 -12.12 -8.74
CA PHE A 163 14.26 -12.03 -7.30
C PHE A 163 15.35 -12.80 -6.55
N GLU A 164 15.60 -14.05 -6.92
CA GLU A 164 16.65 -14.86 -6.30
C GLU A 164 18.05 -14.30 -6.58
N ALA A 165 18.32 -13.82 -7.80
CA ALA A 165 19.60 -13.23 -8.15
C ALA A 165 19.92 -11.96 -7.33
N VAL A 166 18.90 -11.14 -7.04
CA VAL A 166 19.05 -9.97 -6.16
C VAL A 166 19.29 -10.42 -4.72
N LYS A 167 18.49 -11.36 -4.21
CA LYS A 167 18.63 -11.90 -2.85
C LYS A 167 20.00 -12.53 -2.61
N GLN A 168 20.50 -13.30 -3.57
CA GLN A 168 21.83 -13.89 -3.54
C GLN A 168 22.91 -12.79 -3.51
N GLY A 169 22.82 -11.81 -4.42
CA GLY A 169 23.78 -10.70 -4.44
C GLY A 169 23.81 -9.88 -3.15
N LEU A 170 22.67 -9.71 -2.47
CA LEU A 170 22.59 -9.04 -1.18
C LEU A 170 23.22 -9.86 -0.04
N THR A 171 23.18 -11.19 -0.14
CA THR A 171 23.71 -12.11 0.88
C THR A 171 25.22 -12.33 0.72
N GLU A 172 25.71 -12.30 -0.52
CA GLU A 172 27.12 -12.47 -0.88
C GLU A 172 27.89 -11.14 -0.99
N ALA A 173 27.22 -10.04 -0.64
CA ALA A 173 27.75 -8.68 -0.69
C ALA A 173 29.14 -8.58 -0.03
N PRO A 174 30.20 -8.19 -0.77
CA PRO A 174 31.51 -8.01 -0.19
C PRO A 174 31.51 -6.82 0.78
N ILE A 175 32.26 -6.96 1.87
CA ILE A 175 32.48 -5.86 2.81
C ILE A 175 33.18 -4.72 2.07
N LEU A 176 32.54 -3.55 2.01
CA LEU A 176 33.18 -2.35 1.45
C LEU A 176 34.40 -2.00 2.30
N ALA A 177 35.56 -1.97 1.67
CA ALA A 177 36.77 -1.41 2.28
C ALA A 177 36.57 0.10 2.52
N VAL A 178 37.13 0.60 3.62
CA VAL A 178 37.22 2.04 3.87
C VAL A 178 38.06 2.67 2.75
N ALA A 179 37.62 3.83 2.25
CA ALA A 179 38.31 4.54 1.18
C ALA A 179 39.76 4.84 1.57
N ASP A 180 40.71 4.32 0.81
CA ASP A 180 42.14 4.59 0.94
C ASP A 180 42.49 5.82 0.10
N GLN A 181 42.83 6.94 0.76
CA GLN A 181 43.10 8.21 0.07
C GLN A 181 44.42 8.22 -0.71
N ASP A 182 45.29 7.23 -0.47
CA ASP A 182 46.59 7.12 -1.15
C ASP A 182 46.50 6.32 -2.45
N ARG A 183 45.29 5.85 -2.83
CA ARG A 183 45.04 5.12 -4.07
C ARG A 183 44.16 5.90 -5.04
N PRO A 184 44.38 5.76 -6.36
CA PRO A 184 43.48 6.36 -7.34
C PRO A 184 42.08 5.72 -7.25
N PHE A 185 41.04 6.57 -7.24
CA PHE A 185 39.65 6.14 -7.27
C PHE A 185 39.17 5.98 -8.72
N HIS A 186 38.44 4.89 -8.99
CA HIS A 186 37.73 4.70 -10.25
C HIS A 186 36.23 4.86 -10.04
N VAL A 187 35.61 5.80 -10.74
CA VAL A 187 34.16 6.05 -10.68
C VAL A 187 33.49 5.38 -11.89
N VAL A 188 32.57 4.46 -11.63
CA VAL A 188 31.74 3.84 -12.67
C VAL A 188 30.34 4.46 -12.59
N VAL A 189 29.94 5.17 -13.64
CA VAL A 189 28.61 5.78 -13.75
C VAL A 189 27.72 4.87 -14.59
N ILE A 190 26.60 4.41 -14.01
CA ILE A 190 25.56 3.67 -14.72
C ILE A 190 24.41 4.63 -15.01
N VAL A 191 24.14 4.90 -16.29
CA VAL A 191 23.04 5.77 -16.72
C VAL A 191 21.80 4.94 -16.97
N TRP A 192 20.71 5.28 -16.29
CA TRP A 192 19.40 4.66 -16.49
C TRP A 192 18.60 5.44 -17.53
N PHE A 193 18.35 4.85 -18.69
CA PHE A 193 17.39 5.39 -19.65
C PHE A 193 15.98 4.89 -19.32
N THR A 194 15.15 5.74 -18.71
CA THR A 194 13.69 5.55 -18.74
C THR A 194 13.18 6.06 -20.08
N THR A 195 13.03 5.18 -21.06
CA THR A 195 12.35 5.53 -22.32
C THR A 195 10.86 5.70 -22.06
N ASN A 196 10.43 6.93 -21.78
CA ASN A 196 9.08 7.38 -22.12
C ASN A 196 9.04 7.57 -23.63
N ARG A 197 8.66 6.53 -24.38
CA ARG A 197 8.27 6.70 -25.78
C ARG A 197 6.82 7.16 -25.79
N VAL A 198 6.65 8.46 -26.02
CA VAL A 198 5.41 9.05 -26.51
C VAL A 198 5.31 8.66 -27.99
N SER A 199 4.27 7.92 -28.35
CA SER A 199 3.61 7.95 -29.66
C SER A 199 2.32 7.13 -29.56
#